data_AF-A0AAD4F6D2-F1
#
_entry.id   AF-A0AAD4F6D2-F1
#
_cell.length_a   1.000
_cell.length_b   1.000
_cell.length_c   1.000
_cell.angle_alpha   90.00
_cell.angle_beta   90.00
_cell.angle_gamma   90.00
#
_symmetry.space_group_name_H-M   'P 1'
#
loop_
_entity.id
_entity.type
_entity.pdbx_description
1 polymer ?
#
loop_
_entity_poly.entity_id
_entity_poly.type
_entity_poly.pdbx_seq_one_letter_code
_entity_poly.pdbx_strand_id
1 'polypeptide(L)'
;MQCFQFKKDKRFSEYIAGFDLAGEESKGKPLKAFTRQFLQFQALCKAADIEIPFLFHCGETLDIGTDTDGNLLDALLLSAKRIGHGFALPRHPYVMDQMKQRGVCVEVCPISNEILGLTPRMSGHAVYSLLANNVPCTISSDNGTLFRSRLSHDFYQAMAGKADMTLHDLRQLAEWSIQHACMEPELMREVRSSWEDMWDAFCQRIVDEEFTVKDEAGRMAAEGDVAVNQPAGGPPVV
;
A
#
# COMPACT_ATOMS: atom_id res chain seq x y z
N MET A 1 -3.51 -19.93 -14.29
CA MET A 1 -3.52 -19.94 -15.79
C MET A 1 -4.29 -18.77 -16.39
N GLN A 2 -5.45 -18.35 -15.87
CA GLN A 2 -6.23 -17.24 -16.47
C GLN A 2 -5.48 -15.90 -16.52
N CYS A 3 -4.78 -15.51 -15.45
CA CYS A 3 -3.94 -14.30 -15.43
C CYS A 3 -2.95 -14.24 -16.62
N PHE A 4 -2.25 -15.36 -16.90
CA PHE A 4 -1.35 -15.46 -18.05
C PHE A 4 -2.09 -15.28 -19.39
N GLN A 5 -3.27 -15.89 -19.55
CA GLN A 5 -4.04 -15.74 -20.78
C GLN A 5 -4.50 -14.29 -20.99
N PHE A 6 -4.90 -13.59 -19.92
CA PHE A 6 -5.22 -12.17 -20.01
C PHE A 6 -3.99 -11.32 -20.34
N LYS A 7 -2.83 -11.58 -19.73
CA LYS A 7 -1.61 -10.83 -20.07
C LYS A 7 -1.18 -11.02 -21.53
N LYS A 8 -1.40 -12.22 -22.10
CA LYS A 8 -1.08 -12.52 -23.50
C LYS A 8 -2.05 -11.88 -24.50
N ASP A 9 -3.28 -11.61 -24.09
CA ASP A 9 -4.29 -10.99 -24.93
C ASP A 9 -4.04 -9.48 -25.05
N LYS A 10 -3.84 -8.99 -26.28
CA LYS A 10 -3.59 -7.56 -26.56
C LYS A 10 -4.69 -6.62 -26.06
N ARG A 11 -5.91 -7.14 -25.82
CA ARG A 11 -7.01 -6.36 -25.26
C ARG A 11 -6.81 -6.03 -23.78
N PHE A 12 -6.00 -6.82 -23.06
CA PHE A 12 -5.84 -6.72 -21.62
C PHE A 12 -4.38 -6.57 -21.17
N SER A 13 -3.41 -6.81 -22.04
CA SER A 13 -1.99 -6.88 -21.71
C SER A 13 -1.44 -5.66 -20.96
N GLU A 14 -1.94 -4.47 -21.29
CA GLU A 14 -1.56 -3.20 -20.68
C GLU A 14 -2.17 -3.00 -19.28
N TYR A 15 -3.29 -3.68 -18.97
CA TYR A 15 -4.01 -3.55 -17.70
C TYR A 15 -3.62 -4.61 -16.66
N ILE A 16 -2.94 -5.69 -17.06
CA ILE A 16 -2.50 -6.75 -16.13
C ILE A 16 -1.11 -6.43 -15.60
N ALA A 17 -1.06 -5.93 -14.36
CA ALA A 17 0.17 -5.51 -13.69
C ALA A 17 0.94 -6.64 -12.97
N GLY A 18 0.27 -7.71 -12.57
CA GLY A 18 0.86 -8.76 -11.74
C GLY A 18 -0.15 -9.82 -11.30
N PHE A 19 0.28 -10.66 -10.36
CA PHE A 19 -0.54 -11.69 -9.73
C PHE A 19 -0.40 -11.67 -8.21
N ASP A 20 -1.50 -11.89 -7.50
CA ASP A 20 -1.58 -11.88 -6.04
C ASP A 20 -2.52 -13.01 -5.54
N LEU A 21 -2.36 -13.40 -4.27
CA LEU A 21 -3.31 -14.15 -3.48
C LEU A 21 -3.77 -13.31 -2.29
N ALA A 22 -5.04 -12.91 -2.29
CA ALA A 22 -5.66 -12.17 -1.19
C ALA A 22 -6.64 -13.05 -0.39
N GLY A 23 -6.94 -12.63 0.84
CA GLY A 23 -7.86 -13.28 1.77
C GLY A 23 -7.35 -13.17 3.21
N GLU A 24 -8.09 -13.72 4.17
CA GLU A 24 -7.62 -13.76 5.56
C GLU A 24 -6.43 -14.73 5.69
N GLU A 25 -5.22 -14.18 5.76
CA GLU A 25 -3.95 -14.91 5.60
C GLU A 25 -3.83 -16.10 6.58
N SER A 26 -4.23 -15.90 7.85
CA SER A 26 -4.13 -16.89 8.93
C SER A 26 -5.10 -18.07 8.79
N LYS A 27 -6.21 -17.91 8.07
CA LYS A 27 -7.19 -18.99 7.79
C LYS A 27 -6.97 -19.64 6.43
N GLY A 28 -6.20 -18.99 5.57
CA GLY A 28 -5.88 -19.45 4.23
C GLY A 28 -4.86 -20.58 4.20
N LYS A 29 -4.42 -20.93 2.99
CA LYS A 29 -3.26 -21.79 2.79
C LYS A 29 -2.03 -20.90 2.60
N PRO A 30 -0.89 -21.22 3.23
CA PRO A 30 0.33 -20.44 3.05
C PRO A 30 0.84 -20.56 1.61
N LEU A 31 1.69 -19.63 1.18
CA LEU A 31 2.27 -19.59 -0.16
C LEU A 31 2.97 -20.90 -0.51
N LYS A 32 3.70 -21.52 0.43
CA LYS A 32 4.33 -22.84 0.22
C LYS A 32 3.37 -23.95 -0.23
N ALA A 33 2.07 -23.85 0.09
CA ALA A 33 1.08 -24.83 -0.35
C ALA A 33 0.82 -24.77 -1.86
N PHE A 34 1.21 -23.66 -2.51
CA PHE A 34 1.05 -23.40 -3.94
C PHE A 34 2.39 -23.31 -4.69
N THR A 35 3.52 -23.67 -4.05
CA THR A 35 4.86 -23.57 -4.66
C THR A 35 4.94 -24.19 -6.04
N ARG A 36 4.36 -25.38 -6.23
CA ARG A 36 4.36 -26.05 -7.54
C ARG A 36 3.68 -25.18 -8.61
N GLN A 37 2.54 -24.59 -8.28
CA GLN A 37 1.75 -23.76 -9.18
C GLN A 37 2.49 -22.45 -9.49
N PHE A 38 3.13 -21.83 -8.51
CA PHE A 38 3.92 -20.61 -8.71
C PHE A 38 5.15 -20.84 -9.57
N LEU A 39 5.90 -21.91 -9.30
CA LEU A 39 7.08 -22.26 -10.11
C LEU A 39 6.68 -22.61 -11.55
N GLN A 40 5.56 -23.32 -11.75
CA GLN A 40 5.01 -23.58 -13.08
C GLN A 40 4.57 -22.28 -13.78
N PHE A 41 3.96 -21.36 -13.04
CA PHE A 41 3.53 -20.07 -13.56
C PHE A 41 4.73 -19.21 -14.01
N GLN A 42 5.78 -19.12 -13.20
CA GLN A 42 7.03 -18.43 -13.56
C GLN A 42 7.71 -19.09 -14.76
N ALA A 43 7.76 -20.42 -14.81
CA ALA A 43 8.32 -21.14 -15.95
C ALA A 43 7.54 -20.88 -17.24
N LEU A 44 6.21 -20.81 -17.16
CA LEU A 44 5.35 -20.46 -18.30
C LEU A 44 5.57 -19.02 -18.78
N CYS A 45 5.63 -18.07 -17.84
CA CYS A 45 5.91 -16.66 -18.12
C CYS A 45 7.28 -16.51 -18.83
N LYS A 46 8.32 -17.16 -18.28
CA LYS A 46 9.67 -17.18 -18.85
C LYS A 46 9.72 -17.82 -20.23
N ALA A 47 9.03 -18.93 -20.45
CA ALA A 47 9.01 -19.62 -21.75
C ALA A 47 8.30 -18.80 -22.84
N ALA A 48 7.40 -17.90 -22.46
CA ALA A 48 6.64 -17.04 -23.37
C ALA A 48 7.21 -15.63 -23.52
N ASP A 49 8.32 -15.31 -22.82
CA ASP A 49 8.88 -13.94 -22.72
C ASP A 49 7.85 -12.91 -22.26
N ILE A 50 7.04 -13.28 -21.26
CA ILE A 50 6.01 -12.43 -20.66
C ILE A 50 6.37 -12.22 -19.20
N GLU A 51 6.44 -10.97 -18.75
CA GLU A 51 6.64 -10.64 -17.34
C GLU A 51 5.29 -10.47 -16.63
N ILE A 52 5.09 -11.25 -15.56
CA ILE A 52 4.00 -11.06 -14.59
C ILE A 52 4.61 -11.18 -13.19
N PRO A 53 4.88 -10.06 -12.50
CA PRO A 53 5.45 -10.11 -11.17
C PRO A 53 4.43 -10.61 -10.16
N PHE A 54 4.92 -11.23 -9.08
CA PHE A 54 4.11 -11.49 -7.90
C PHE A 54 4.05 -10.26 -7.00
N LEU A 55 2.85 -9.98 -6.49
CA LEU A 55 2.52 -8.82 -5.65
C LEU A 55 1.82 -9.34 -4.38
N PHE A 56 2.44 -10.30 -3.70
CA PHE A 56 1.76 -11.11 -2.69
C PHE A 56 1.34 -10.30 -1.47
N HIS A 57 0.07 -10.40 -1.08
CA HIS A 57 -0.37 -10.11 0.28
C HIS A 57 0.27 -11.14 1.23
N CYS A 58 1.18 -10.70 2.11
CA CYS A 58 1.69 -11.57 3.16
C CYS A 58 2.31 -10.84 4.35
N GLY A 59 2.38 -11.56 5.47
CA GLY A 59 2.88 -11.05 6.74
C GLY A 59 1.92 -10.06 7.40
N GLU A 60 0.62 -10.07 7.06
CA GLU A 60 -0.43 -9.34 7.77
C GLU A 60 -0.82 -10.12 9.03
N THR A 61 0.10 -10.22 9.99
CA THR A 61 -0.14 -10.95 11.23
C THR A 61 0.65 -10.41 12.41
N LEU A 62 0.14 -10.69 13.60
CA LEU A 62 0.83 -10.52 14.87
C LEU A 62 1.61 -11.77 15.30
N ASP A 63 1.38 -12.90 14.64
CA ASP A 63 2.05 -14.15 14.95
C ASP A 63 3.52 -14.11 14.53
N ILE A 64 4.35 -14.93 15.19
CA ILE A 64 5.79 -15.06 14.91
C ILE A 64 6.16 -16.54 14.94
N GLY A 65 6.89 -17.00 13.92
CA GLY A 65 7.37 -18.37 13.79
C GLY A 65 6.29 -19.34 13.31
N THR A 66 5.24 -18.83 12.66
CA THR A 66 4.14 -19.62 12.09
C THR A 66 4.25 -19.70 10.57
N ASP A 67 3.36 -20.49 9.97
CA ASP A 67 3.23 -20.55 8.51
C ASP A 67 2.73 -19.23 7.91
N THR A 68 2.00 -18.42 8.67
CA THR A 68 1.45 -17.12 8.22
C THR A 68 2.58 -16.11 7.98
N ASP A 69 3.38 -15.79 9.00
CA ASP A 69 4.54 -14.90 8.84
C ASP A 69 5.66 -15.54 8.00
N GLY A 70 5.71 -16.87 7.95
CA GLY A 70 6.56 -17.63 7.02
C GLY A 70 6.32 -17.32 5.54
N ASN A 71 5.14 -16.81 5.17
CA ASN A 71 4.86 -16.36 3.80
C ASN A 71 5.79 -15.23 3.33
N LEU A 72 6.39 -14.45 4.24
CA LEU A 72 7.40 -13.45 3.88
C LEU A 72 8.64 -14.09 3.27
N LEU A 73 9.12 -15.19 3.85
CA LEU A 73 10.25 -15.94 3.31
C LEU A 73 9.88 -16.59 1.98
N ASP A 74 8.69 -17.20 1.88
CA ASP A 74 8.22 -17.81 0.64
C ASP A 74 8.11 -16.77 -0.49
N ALA A 75 7.55 -15.58 -0.21
CA ALA A 75 7.44 -14.49 -1.19
C ALA A 75 8.82 -14.00 -1.65
N LEU A 76 9.79 -13.87 -0.74
CA LEU A 76 11.18 -13.55 -1.07
C LEU A 76 11.81 -14.62 -1.99
N LEU A 77 11.61 -15.90 -1.69
CA LEU A 77 12.12 -17.01 -2.50
C LEU A 77 11.46 -17.09 -3.88
N LEU A 78 10.17 -16.74 -3.95
CA LEU A 78 9.41 -16.63 -5.20
C LEU A 78 9.71 -15.34 -5.97
N SER A 79 10.63 -14.49 -5.48
CA SER A 79 11.02 -13.23 -6.12
C SER A 79 9.83 -12.28 -6.33
N ALA A 80 8.98 -12.14 -5.32
CA ALA A 80 7.90 -11.16 -5.33
C ALA A 80 8.47 -9.74 -5.52
N LYS A 81 7.81 -8.95 -6.36
CA LYS A 81 8.21 -7.55 -6.64
C LYS A 81 7.75 -6.62 -5.53
N ARG A 82 6.56 -6.87 -4.99
CA ARG A 82 5.97 -6.14 -3.86
C ARG A 82 5.30 -7.09 -2.88
N ILE A 83 5.20 -6.64 -1.64
CA ILE A 83 4.56 -7.35 -0.54
C ILE A 83 3.43 -6.48 0.00
N GLY A 84 2.19 -6.96 -0.10
CA GLY A 84 1.05 -6.36 0.57
C GLY A 84 1.16 -6.53 2.08
N HIS A 85 0.97 -5.42 2.81
CA HIS A 85 1.02 -5.29 4.28
C HIS A 85 2.43 -5.49 4.86
N GLY A 86 2.99 -6.70 4.79
CA GLY A 86 4.32 -7.00 5.34
C GLY A 86 4.48 -6.62 6.81
N PHE A 87 3.40 -6.63 7.59
CA PHE A 87 3.33 -6.08 8.94
C PHE A 87 4.32 -6.77 9.90
N ALA A 88 4.49 -8.09 9.75
CA ALA A 88 5.43 -8.89 10.53
C ALA A 88 6.89 -8.73 10.08
N LEU A 89 7.19 -8.13 8.92
CA LEU A 89 8.53 -8.10 8.32
C LEU A 89 9.63 -7.56 9.24
N PRO A 90 9.43 -6.49 10.03
CA PRO A 90 10.45 -6.00 10.97
C PRO A 90 10.88 -7.02 12.03
N ARG A 91 10.10 -8.07 12.26
CA ARG A 91 10.40 -9.16 13.19
C ARG A 91 11.29 -10.25 12.57
N HIS A 92 11.54 -10.17 11.25
CA HIS A 92 12.41 -11.07 10.50
C HIS A 92 13.57 -10.29 9.88
N PRO A 93 14.56 -9.85 10.67
CA PRO A 93 15.60 -8.91 10.22
C PRO A 93 16.39 -9.42 9.00
N TYR A 94 16.66 -10.72 8.93
CA TYR A 94 17.32 -11.33 7.76
C TYR A 94 16.44 -11.24 6.50
N VAL A 95 15.15 -11.57 6.60
CA VAL A 95 14.21 -11.50 5.45
C VAL A 95 14.03 -10.05 5.01
N MET A 96 13.90 -9.12 5.96
CA MET A 96 13.80 -7.68 5.71
C MET A 96 15.02 -7.15 4.97
N ASP A 97 16.23 -7.49 5.41
CA ASP A 97 17.48 -7.09 4.75
C ASP A 97 17.58 -7.68 3.33
N GLN A 98 17.22 -8.95 3.14
CA GLN A 98 17.21 -9.57 1.82
C GLN A 98 16.17 -8.96 0.87
N MET A 99 14.98 -8.63 1.37
CA MET A 99 13.96 -7.92 0.59
C MET A 99 14.43 -6.52 0.18
N LYS A 100 15.04 -5.78 1.11
CA LYS A 100 15.65 -4.47 0.83
C LYS A 100 16.72 -4.56 -0.25
N GLN A 101 17.67 -5.50 -0.12
CA GLN A 101 18.75 -5.68 -1.10
C GLN A 101 18.25 -6.03 -2.51
N ARG A 102 17.10 -6.69 -2.60
CA ARG A 102 16.45 -7.05 -3.87
C ARG A 102 15.49 -5.98 -4.38
N GLY A 103 15.32 -4.87 -3.67
CA GLY A 103 14.38 -3.82 -4.05
C GLY A 103 12.91 -4.24 -3.97
N VAL A 104 12.57 -5.17 -3.07
CA VAL A 104 11.18 -5.54 -2.81
C VAL A 104 10.52 -4.43 -2.00
N CYS A 105 9.38 -3.93 -2.48
CA CYS A 105 8.65 -2.86 -1.83
C CYS A 105 7.47 -3.37 -1.00
N VAL A 106 7.32 -2.86 0.22
CA VAL A 106 6.22 -3.20 1.13
C VAL A 106 5.09 -2.18 1.02
N GLU A 107 3.87 -2.62 0.75
CA GLU A 107 2.67 -1.78 0.68
C GLU A 107 2.00 -1.75 2.05
N VAL A 108 2.15 -0.64 2.77
CA VAL A 108 1.68 -0.48 4.15
C VAL A 108 0.29 0.18 4.14
N CYS A 109 -0.63 -0.33 4.95
CA CYS A 109 -2.03 0.12 5.02
C CYS A 109 -2.43 0.52 6.45
N PRO A 110 -2.02 1.71 6.94
CA PRO A 110 -2.18 2.14 8.34
C PRO A 110 -3.59 1.97 8.91
N ILE A 111 -4.61 2.48 8.20
CA ILE A 111 -5.99 2.45 8.69
C ILE A 111 -6.50 1.01 8.75
N SER A 112 -6.20 0.22 7.72
CA SER A 112 -6.56 -1.20 7.66
C SER A 112 -5.96 -1.96 8.86
N ASN A 113 -4.66 -1.79 9.09
CA ASN A 113 -3.96 -2.50 10.16
C ASN A 113 -4.44 -2.09 11.57
N GLU A 114 -4.83 -0.84 11.79
CA GLU A 114 -5.43 -0.41 13.06
C GLU A 114 -6.84 -1.00 13.24
N ILE A 115 -7.70 -0.92 12.22
CA ILE A 115 -9.08 -1.46 12.28
C ILE A 115 -9.10 -2.98 12.46
N LEU A 116 -8.18 -3.70 11.80
CA LEU A 116 -8.03 -5.15 11.91
C LEU A 116 -7.30 -5.59 13.19
N GLY A 117 -6.84 -4.65 14.03
CA GLY A 117 -6.27 -4.94 15.34
C GLY A 117 -4.82 -5.39 15.33
N LEU A 118 -4.08 -5.15 14.24
CA LEU A 118 -2.63 -5.45 14.18
C LEU A 118 -1.79 -4.44 14.96
N THR A 119 -2.29 -3.21 15.14
CA THR A 119 -1.69 -2.27 16.08
C THR A 119 -2.78 -1.52 16.85
N PRO A 120 -2.64 -1.34 18.17
CA PRO A 120 -3.60 -0.56 18.93
C PRO A 120 -3.48 0.96 18.69
N ARG A 121 -2.33 1.42 18.15
CA ARG A 121 -2.05 2.82 17.86
C ARG A 121 -1.05 2.93 16.73
N MET A 122 -1.17 3.98 15.92
CA MET A 122 -0.24 4.20 14.83
C MET A 122 1.22 4.29 15.27
N SER A 123 1.56 4.85 16.44
CA SER A 123 2.95 4.98 16.90
C SER A 123 3.73 3.67 17.01
N GLY A 124 3.04 2.53 17.08
CA GLY A 124 3.62 1.18 17.08
C GLY A 124 3.62 0.49 15.72
N HIS A 125 3.24 1.18 14.64
CA HIS A 125 3.09 0.59 13.32
C HIS A 125 4.43 0.16 12.71
N ALA A 126 4.43 -0.93 11.94
CA ALA A 126 5.61 -1.50 11.29
C ALA A 126 6.32 -0.54 10.32
N VAL A 127 5.62 0.48 9.82
CA VAL A 127 6.13 1.41 8.80
C VAL A 127 7.37 2.18 9.27
N TYR A 128 7.42 2.53 10.55
CA TYR A 128 8.56 3.27 11.09
C TYR A 128 9.81 2.41 11.18
N SER A 129 9.66 1.12 11.44
CA SER A 129 10.78 0.19 11.40
C SER A 129 11.29 0.00 9.98
N LEU A 130 10.40 -0.04 8.98
CA LEU A 130 10.78 -0.12 7.56
C LEU A 130 11.54 1.15 7.13
N LEU A 131 11.00 2.33 7.44
CA LEU A 131 11.63 3.63 7.15
C LEU A 131 13.00 3.75 7.83
N ALA A 132 13.09 3.45 9.13
CA ALA A 132 14.35 3.53 9.88
C ALA A 132 15.43 2.57 9.36
N ASN A 133 15.04 1.48 8.69
CA ASN A 133 15.97 0.52 8.08
C ASN A 133 16.17 0.76 6.57
N ASN A 134 15.63 1.84 6.00
CA ASN A 134 15.67 2.15 4.57
C ASN A 134 15.17 0.98 3.70
N VAL A 135 14.07 0.35 4.13
CA VAL A 135 13.35 -0.67 3.36
C VAL A 135 12.33 0.04 2.48
N PRO A 136 12.31 -0.19 1.16
CA PRO A 136 11.32 0.44 0.29
C PRO A 136 9.90 0.09 0.75
N CYS A 137 9.12 1.11 1.05
CA CYS A 137 7.73 0.95 1.43
C CYS A 137 6.85 2.10 0.96
N THR A 138 5.55 1.85 0.84
CA THR A 138 4.57 2.83 0.35
C THR A 138 3.36 2.84 1.26
N ILE A 139 2.59 3.92 1.24
CA ILE A 139 1.29 3.99 1.91
C ILE A 139 0.18 3.70 0.89
N SER A 140 -0.78 2.86 1.27
CA SER A 140 -2.00 2.57 0.52
C SER A 140 -3.22 2.59 1.45
N SER A 141 -4.40 2.83 0.90
CA SER A 141 -5.66 2.85 1.66
C SER A 141 -6.35 1.50 1.76
N ASP A 142 -5.81 0.46 1.10
CA ASP A 142 -6.41 -0.87 1.03
C ASP A 142 -7.90 -0.79 0.63
N ASN A 143 -8.82 -1.24 1.48
CA ASN A 143 -10.26 -1.09 1.28
C ASN A 143 -10.82 0.26 1.79
N GLY A 144 -10.29 1.38 1.29
CA GLY A 144 -10.67 2.73 1.76
C GLY A 144 -12.17 3.00 1.82
N THR A 145 -12.97 2.46 0.88
CA THR A 145 -14.45 2.56 0.93
C THR A 145 -15.05 1.86 2.16
N LEU A 146 -14.57 0.67 2.53
CA LEU A 146 -15.04 -0.07 3.70
C LEU A 146 -14.66 0.66 4.99
N PHE A 147 -13.46 1.23 5.04
CA PHE A 147 -12.94 1.97 6.18
C PHE A 147 -13.37 3.44 6.22
N ARG A 148 -14.13 3.90 5.21
CA ARG A 148 -14.51 5.31 5.01
C ARG A 148 -13.30 6.25 5.00
N SER A 149 -12.18 5.77 4.46
CA SER A 149 -10.92 6.49 4.35
C SER A 149 -10.53 6.78 2.90
N ARG A 150 -9.52 7.62 2.74
CA ARG A 150 -8.87 8.00 1.48
C ARG A 150 -7.37 7.93 1.74
N LEU A 151 -6.56 7.87 0.68
CA LEU A 151 -5.10 7.84 0.79
C LEU A 151 -4.54 8.97 1.68
N SER A 152 -5.12 10.17 1.62
CA SER A 152 -4.73 11.29 2.48
C SER A 152 -4.89 11.01 3.97
N HIS A 153 -5.88 10.20 4.37
CA HIS A 153 -6.08 9.81 5.77
C HIS A 153 -4.99 8.83 6.23
N ASP A 154 -4.58 7.87 5.40
CA ASP A 154 -3.48 6.96 5.72
C ASP A 154 -2.14 7.70 5.81
N PHE A 155 -1.88 8.65 4.90
CA PHE A 155 -0.71 9.54 4.99
C PHE A 155 -0.76 10.41 6.25
N TYR A 156 -1.92 10.97 6.60
CA TYR A 156 -2.08 11.72 7.85
C TYR A 156 -1.80 10.86 9.07
N GLN A 157 -2.33 9.64 9.14
CA GLN A 157 -2.10 8.74 10.27
C GLN A 157 -0.62 8.41 10.40
N ALA A 158 0.06 8.06 9.30
CA ALA A 158 1.51 7.83 9.29
C ALA A 158 2.33 9.05 9.72
N MET A 159 1.96 10.26 9.29
CA MET A 159 2.62 11.49 9.72
C MET A 159 2.39 11.79 11.21
N ALA A 160 1.14 11.67 11.68
CA ALA A 160 0.75 12.01 13.05
C ALA A 160 1.18 10.97 14.09
N GLY A 161 1.43 9.72 13.67
CA GLY A 161 1.75 8.63 14.57
C GLY A 161 3.15 8.73 15.20
N LYS A 162 4.04 9.57 14.66
CA LYS A 162 5.38 9.77 15.22
C LYS A 162 5.88 11.20 15.02
N ALA A 163 6.36 11.81 16.11
CA ALA A 163 6.77 13.22 16.11
C ALA A 163 8.04 13.51 15.29
N ASP A 164 8.83 12.47 14.99
CA ASP A 164 10.04 12.53 14.17
C ASP A 164 9.77 12.35 12.67
N MET A 165 8.52 12.12 12.26
CA MET A 165 8.14 12.11 10.84
C MET A 165 8.23 13.52 10.25
N THR A 166 8.84 13.60 9.08
CA THR A 166 9.09 14.85 8.37
C THR A 166 8.46 14.86 6.98
N LEU A 167 8.43 16.03 6.36
CA LEU A 167 8.04 16.18 4.95
C LEU A 167 8.90 15.33 4.01
N HIS A 168 10.18 15.10 4.37
CA HIS A 168 11.08 14.24 3.62
C HIS A 168 10.63 12.77 3.65
N ASP A 169 10.15 12.28 4.79
CA ASP A 169 9.67 10.89 4.89
C ASP A 169 8.41 10.67 4.04
N LEU A 170 7.50 11.66 4.02
CA LEU A 170 6.32 11.63 3.16
C LEU A 170 6.71 11.65 1.67
N ARG A 171 7.69 12.48 1.31
CA ARG A 171 8.26 12.51 -0.03
C ARG A 171 8.82 11.14 -0.41
N GLN A 172 9.61 10.53 0.47
CA GLN A 172 10.25 9.24 0.21
C GLN A 172 9.23 8.11 0.00
N LEU A 173 8.15 8.08 0.80
CA LEU A 173 7.04 7.14 0.62
C LEU A 173 6.36 7.32 -0.75
N ALA A 174 6.18 8.57 -1.19
CA ALA A 174 5.63 8.86 -2.51
C ALA A 174 6.58 8.49 -3.65
N GLU A 175 7.88 8.79 -3.54
CA GLU A 175 8.89 8.41 -4.53
C GLU A 175 8.99 6.90 -4.71
N TRP A 176 8.97 6.14 -3.61
CA TRP A 176 8.95 4.68 -3.69
C TRP A 176 7.67 4.15 -4.34
N SER A 177 6.53 4.83 -4.18
CA SER A 177 5.29 4.43 -4.85
C SER A 177 5.38 4.51 -6.37
N ILE A 178 6.11 5.50 -6.90
CA ILE A 178 6.36 5.65 -8.33
C ILE A 178 7.43 4.65 -8.78
N GLN A 179 8.53 4.53 -8.03
CA GLN A 179 9.66 3.67 -8.37
C GLN A 179 9.27 2.18 -8.43
N HIS A 180 8.38 1.73 -7.54
CA HIS A 180 8.00 0.31 -7.44
C HIS A 180 6.67 -0.04 -8.14
N ALA A 181 6.06 0.93 -8.82
CA ALA A 181 4.89 0.68 -9.65
C ALA A 181 5.19 -0.32 -10.78
N CYS A 182 4.15 -1.02 -11.25
CA CYS A 182 4.23 -1.88 -12.43
C CYS A 182 3.94 -1.07 -13.69
N MET A 183 4.83 -0.13 -14.01
CA MET A 183 4.73 0.74 -15.18
C MET A 183 5.95 0.58 -16.09
N GLU A 184 5.76 0.85 -17.37
CA GLU A 184 6.86 0.89 -18.34
C GLU A 184 7.84 2.02 -18.02
N PRO A 185 9.14 1.88 -18.30
CA PRO A 185 10.17 2.85 -17.93
C PRO A 185 9.92 4.28 -18.45
N GLU A 186 9.38 4.40 -19.67
CA GLU A 186 9.01 5.68 -20.29
C GLU A 186 7.90 6.38 -19.50
N LEU A 187 6.82 5.66 -19.21
CA LEU A 187 5.71 6.18 -18.42
C LEU A 187 6.14 6.54 -17.01
N MET A 188 7.04 5.77 -16.40
CA MET A 188 7.61 6.10 -15.10
C MET A 188 8.36 7.42 -15.10
N ARG A 189 9.15 7.70 -16.14
CA ARG A 189 9.87 8.97 -16.27
C ARG A 189 8.90 10.15 -16.41
N GLU A 190 7.84 9.98 -17.18
CA GLU A 190 6.80 11.01 -17.36
C GLU A 190 6.04 11.28 -16.05
N VAL A 191 5.57 10.22 -15.38
CA VAL A 191 4.86 10.33 -14.10
C VAL A 191 5.75 10.95 -13.04
N ARG A 192 7.03 10.55 -12.97
CA ARG A 192 7.99 11.11 -12.02
C ARG A 192 8.20 12.62 -12.25
N SER A 193 8.43 13.03 -13.49
CA SER A 193 8.63 14.46 -13.81
C SER A 193 7.41 15.28 -13.42
N SER A 194 6.21 14.82 -13.79
CA SER A 194 4.95 15.49 -13.42
C SER A 194 4.75 15.55 -11.90
N TRP A 195 5.10 14.48 -11.20
CA TRP A 195 5.02 14.43 -9.75
C TRP A 195 6.03 15.38 -9.07
N GLU A 196 7.25 15.50 -9.58
CA GLU A 196 8.26 16.45 -9.09
C GLU A 196 7.75 17.91 -9.21
N ASP A 197 7.16 18.28 -10.34
CA ASP A 197 6.54 19.61 -10.53
C ASP A 197 5.39 19.85 -9.53
N MET A 198 4.52 18.85 -9.33
CA MET A 198 3.42 18.92 -8.36
C MET A 198 3.93 19.01 -6.91
N TRP A 199 5.02 18.31 -6.60
CA TRP A 199 5.64 18.32 -5.28
C TRP A 199 6.25 19.68 -4.96
N ASP A 200 6.97 20.28 -5.92
CA ASP A 200 7.56 21.60 -5.75
C ASP A 200 6.49 22.68 -5.57
N ALA A 201 5.42 22.61 -6.37
CA ALA A 201 4.25 23.48 -6.19
C ALA A 201 3.60 23.30 -4.82
N PHE A 202 3.47 22.05 -4.34
CA PHE A 202 2.96 21.77 -2.99
C PHE A 202 3.85 22.37 -1.89
N CYS A 203 5.16 22.22 -1.99
CA CYS A 203 6.12 22.81 -1.05
C CYS A 203 6.04 24.33 -1.05
N GLN A 204 5.92 24.95 -2.23
CA GLN A 204 5.78 26.40 -2.35
C GLN A 204 4.53 26.91 -1.63
N ARG A 205 3.40 26.21 -1.77
CA ARG A 205 2.15 26.55 -1.05
C ARG A 205 2.27 26.45 0.47
N ILE A 206 3.13 25.57 0.99
CA ILE A 206 3.44 25.51 2.43
C ILE A 206 4.24 26.75 2.85
N VAL A 207 5.26 27.12 2.07
CA VAL A 207 6.09 28.31 2.32
C VAL A 207 5.26 29.60 2.26
N ASP A 208 4.32 29.66 1.32
CA ASP A 208 3.39 30.77 1.14
C ASP A 208 2.26 30.80 2.20
N GLU A 209 2.29 29.88 3.17
CA GLU A 209 1.31 29.73 4.25
C GLU A 209 -0.14 29.54 3.75
N GLU A 210 -0.36 28.97 2.56
CA GLU A 210 -1.70 28.75 2.00
C GLU A 210 -2.52 27.65 2.71
N PHE A 211 -1.89 26.93 3.65
CA PHE A 211 -2.55 25.92 4.47
C PHE A 211 -2.84 26.50 5.86
N THR A 212 -3.61 27.59 5.93
CA THR A 212 -4.12 28.07 7.22
C THR A 212 -5.40 27.32 7.60
N VAL A 213 -5.63 27.15 8.90
CA VAL A 213 -6.89 26.57 9.45
C VAL A 213 -8.15 27.30 8.93
N LYS A 214 -8.01 28.54 8.43
CA LYS A 214 -9.10 29.32 7.85
C LYS A 214 -9.52 28.84 6.46
N ASP A 215 -8.61 28.25 5.68
CA ASP A 215 -8.87 27.86 4.30
C ASP A 215 -9.72 26.57 4.20
N GLU A 216 -9.59 25.67 5.18
CA GLU A 216 -10.44 24.47 5.25
C GLU A 216 -11.86 24.77 5.69
N ALA A 217 -12.07 25.71 6.63
CA ALA A 217 -13.42 26.14 7.01
C ALA A 217 -14.16 26.82 5.85
N GLY A 218 -13.45 27.58 5.01
CA GLY A 218 -14.00 28.21 3.81
C GLY A 218 -14.32 27.22 2.69
N ARG A 219 -13.48 26.19 2.47
CA ARG A 219 -13.74 25.13 1.47
C ARG A 219 -14.83 24.15 1.91
N MET A 220 -14.86 23.74 3.19
CA MET A 220 -15.94 22.89 3.71
C MET A 220 -17.30 23.61 3.70
N ALA A 221 -17.33 24.93 3.89
CA ALA A 221 -18.54 25.73 3.71
C ALA A 221 -18.96 25.86 2.24
N ALA A 222 -18.02 25.83 1.29
CA ALA A 222 -18.30 25.88 -0.14
C ALA A 222 -18.72 24.51 -0.74
N GLU A 223 -18.26 23.41 -0.14
CA GLU A 223 -18.60 22.03 -0.55
C GLU A 223 -19.79 21.44 0.24
N GLY A 224 -20.32 22.17 1.22
CA GLY A 224 -21.40 21.74 2.11
C GLY A 224 -22.77 22.29 1.72
N ASP A 225 -23.40 21.72 0.70
CA ASP A 225 -24.87 21.72 0.60
C ASP A 225 -25.38 20.35 0.16
N VAL A 226 -25.18 19.35 1.02
CA VAL A 226 -26.04 18.16 1.05
C VAL A 226 -26.91 18.29 2.28
N ALA A 227 -28.10 18.84 2.06
CA ALA A 227 -29.14 19.00 3.06
C ALA A 227 -29.37 17.68 3.81
N VAL A 228 -29.00 17.67 5.10
CA VAL A 228 -29.52 16.68 6.04
C VAL A 228 -31.00 17.00 6.23
N ASN A 229 -31.86 16.25 5.54
CA ASN A 229 -33.30 16.29 5.79
C ASN A 229 -33.55 15.96 7.26
N GLN A 230 -33.99 16.97 8.03
CA GLN A 230 -34.59 16.74 9.34
C GLN A 230 -35.88 15.92 9.13
N PRO A 231 -36.12 14.86 9.92
CA PRO A 231 -37.42 14.21 9.87
C PRO A 231 -38.48 15.16 10.45
N ALA A 232 -39.55 15.35 9.67
CA ALA A 232 -40.70 16.15 10.02
C ALA A 232 -41.32 15.70 11.35
N GLY A 233 -41.76 16.68 12.14
CA GLY A 233 -42.30 16.49 13.48
C GLY A 233 -43.43 15.45 13.59
N GLY A 234 -43.30 14.59 14.59
CA GLY A 234 -44.43 13.81 15.13
C GLY A 234 -45.18 14.63 16.19
N PRO A 235 -46.50 14.42 16.35
CA PRO A 235 -47.32 15.20 17.28
C PRO A 235 -47.04 14.80 18.74
N PRO A 236 -47.38 15.66 19.72
CA PRO A 236 -47.18 15.35 21.12
C PRO A 236 -48.18 14.27 21.55
N VAL A 237 -47.69 13.23 22.21
CA VAL A 237 -48.53 12.29 22.95
C VAL A 237 -48.42 12.65 24.42
N VAL A 238 -49.60 12.84 25.03
CA VAL A 238 -49.86 13.18 26.44
C VAL A 238 -49.38 12.06 27.36
#